data_AF-A0A1A8YSN5-F1
#
_entry.id   AF-A0A1A8YSN5-F1
#
_cell.length_a   1.000
_cell.length_b   1.000
_cell.length_c   1.000
_cell.angle_alpha   90.00
_cell.angle_beta   90.00
_cell.angle_gamma   90.00
#
_symmetry.space_group_name_H-M   'P 1'
#
loop_
_entity.id
_entity.type
_entity.pdbx_description
1 polymer ?
#
loop_
_entity_poly.entity_id
_entity_poly.type
_entity_poly.pdbx_seq_one_letter_code
_entity_poly.pdbx_strand_id
1 'polypeptide(L)'
;MARANIHIALADASGVAPGVTFTTCLTRDIRIKADEEEKLKNVKEQNNNGQQQEQKEMENLANNPITPKEKKEGSIWNVNNYHWEEKCLTRWAKEELKNTLENLKIELSDKIFLQFFCSHVEGEASSSIRKKKKILIYDLKINSEWKAIKKNKNEQIEMEAKGHLCVNEIISDFIVDDENKYKYTFTFDNNSSEYTDMNFVIKSEIPSKMNSIIDAFISKMRDK
;
A
#
# COMPACT_ATOMS: atom_id res chain seq x y z
N MET A 1 9.21 -6.62 105.18
CA MET A 1 9.39 -6.07 103.82
C MET A 1 8.50 -6.87 102.86
N ALA A 2 7.79 -6.16 101.99
CA ALA A 2 6.70 -6.60 101.11
C ALA A 2 6.96 -7.93 100.36
N ARG A 3 6.04 -8.92 100.38
CA ARG A 3 4.83 -9.13 99.51
C ARG A 3 5.18 -9.03 98.01
N ALA A 4 4.92 -10.01 97.12
CA ALA A 4 3.77 -10.90 96.94
C ALA A 4 4.20 -12.24 96.28
N ASN A 5 3.77 -13.42 96.73
CA ASN A 5 2.50 -14.13 96.46
C ASN A 5 2.23 -14.43 94.96
N ILE A 6 2.58 -15.64 94.53
CA ILE A 6 2.02 -16.33 93.36
C ILE A 6 1.31 -17.57 93.92
N HIS A 7 -0.02 -17.57 93.87
CA HIS A 7 -0.84 -18.73 94.22
C HIS A 7 -1.50 -19.26 92.95
N ILE A 8 -1.18 -20.51 92.64
CA ILE A 8 -1.89 -21.36 91.68
C ILE A 8 -3.14 -21.90 92.39
N ALA A 9 -4.29 -21.83 91.74
CA ALA A 9 -5.43 -22.72 91.99
C ALA A 9 -6.37 -22.70 90.78
N LEU A 10 -6.63 -23.89 90.23
CA LEU A 10 -7.76 -24.17 89.35
C LEU A 10 -9.06 -24.20 90.16
N ALA A 11 -10.15 -23.71 89.58
CA ALA A 11 -11.50 -24.08 89.97
C ALA A 11 -12.44 -24.01 88.76
N ASP A 12 -13.09 -25.14 88.48
CA ASP A 12 -14.27 -25.26 87.62
C ASP A 12 -15.45 -24.44 88.15
N ALA A 13 -16.29 -23.89 87.26
CA ALA A 13 -17.74 -23.90 87.43
C ALA A 13 -18.48 -23.37 86.19
N SER A 14 -19.48 -24.16 85.81
CA SER A 14 -20.64 -23.90 84.95
C SER A 14 -21.31 -22.52 85.12
N GLY A 15 -21.80 -21.95 84.01
CA GLY A 15 -22.73 -20.82 84.03
C GLY A 15 -23.16 -20.37 82.63
N VAL A 16 -24.46 -20.41 82.37
CA VAL A 16 -25.17 -20.14 81.11
C VAL A 16 -25.11 -18.67 80.65
N ALA A 17 -25.22 -18.46 79.33
CA ALA A 17 -25.36 -17.24 78.49
C ALA A 17 -26.35 -16.14 79.02
N PRO A 18 -26.48 -14.91 78.44
CA PRO A 18 -26.16 -14.47 77.05
C PRO A 18 -25.64 -13.02 76.81
N GLY A 19 -25.17 -12.73 75.58
CA GLY A 19 -25.31 -11.39 74.96
C GLY A 19 -24.13 -10.78 74.18
N VAL A 20 -24.29 -10.73 72.83
CA VAL A 20 -23.88 -9.67 71.85
C VAL A 20 -22.36 -9.35 71.73
N THR A 21 -21.69 -9.45 70.57
CA THR A 21 -21.83 -8.58 69.37
C THR A 21 -21.15 -9.16 68.12
N PHE A 22 -21.91 -9.19 67.01
CA PHE A 22 -21.46 -9.37 65.62
C PHE A 22 -21.29 -7.96 65.01
N THR A 23 -20.07 -7.38 64.99
CA THR A 23 -19.89 -6.01 64.45
C THR A 23 -18.55 -5.78 63.76
N THR A 24 -18.10 -6.69 62.89
CA THR A 24 -16.88 -6.45 62.08
C THR A 24 -17.01 -6.77 60.59
N CYS A 25 -18.13 -7.33 60.11
CA CYS A 25 -18.29 -7.66 58.69
C CYS A 25 -18.97 -6.57 57.84
N LEU A 26 -19.89 -5.76 58.37
CA LEU A 26 -20.68 -4.80 57.57
C LEU A 26 -19.90 -3.59 57.02
N THR A 27 -18.75 -3.24 57.59
CA THR A 27 -17.99 -2.04 57.21
C THR A 27 -17.06 -2.21 56.02
N ARG A 28 -16.73 -3.46 55.63
CA ARG A 28 -15.84 -3.75 54.48
C ARG A 28 -16.60 -3.73 53.16
N ASP A 29 -17.81 -4.28 53.14
CA ASP A 29 -18.64 -4.38 51.92
C ASP A 29 -19.20 -3.01 51.46
N ILE A 30 -19.43 -2.09 52.40
CA ILE A 30 -19.88 -0.72 52.06
C ILE A 30 -18.75 0.08 51.38
N ARG A 31 -17.50 -0.13 51.80
CA ARG A 31 -16.32 0.53 51.20
C ARG A 31 -16.04 0.02 49.79
N ILE A 32 -16.16 -1.29 49.56
CA ILE A 32 -15.95 -1.89 48.23
C ILE A 32 -16.98 -1.39 47.21
N LYS A 33 -18.26 -1.27 47.61
CA LYS A 33 -19.31 -0.73 46.73
C LYS A 33 -19.12 0.75 46.41
N ALA A 34 -18.67 1.55 47.38
CA ALA A 34 -18.38 2.97 47.16
C ALA A 34 -17.19 3.18 46.21
N ASP A 35 -16.13 2.38 46.35
CA ASP A 35 -14.93 2.44 45.48
C ASP A 35 -15.25 2.00 44.03
N GLU A 36 -16.16 1.04 43.83
CA GLU A 36 -16.61 0.62 42.49
C GLU A 36 -17.46 1.69 41.80
N GLU A 37 -18.36 2.35 42.53
CA GLU A 37 -19.15 3.47 41.99
C GLU A 37 -18.30 4.69 41.64
N GLU A 38 -17.25 4.98 42.41
CA GLU A 38 -16.29 6.05 42.10
C GLU A 38 -15.48 5.73 40.84
N LYS A 39 -15.04 4.48 40.67
CA LYS A 39 -14.37 4.01 39.45
C LYS A 39 -15.30 4.10 38.23
N LEU A 40 -16.57 3.71 38.35
CA LEU A 40 -17.54 3.83 37.25
C LEU A 40 -17.86 5.28 36.88
N LYS A 41 -17.87 6.20 37.86
CA LYS A 41 -18.05 7.64 37.60
C LYS A 41 -16.84 8.22 36.87
N ASN A 42 -15.63 7.89 37.31
CA ASN A 42 -14.39 8.34 36.66
C ASN A 42 -14.28 7.86 35.20
N VAL A 43 -14.68 6.61 34.90
CA VAL A 43 -14.69 6.08 33.52
C VAL A 43 -15.73 6.81 32.65
N LYS A 44 -16.91 7.13 33.19
CA LYS A 44 -17.94 7.88 32.45
C LYS A 44 -17.53 9.32 32.18
N GLU A 45 -16.85 9.97 33.13
CA GLU A 45 -16.32 11.33 32.94
C GLU A 45 -15.18 11.37 31.93
N GLN A 46 -14.28 10.38 31.92
CA GLN A 46 -13.22 10.27 30.92
C GLN A 46 -13.78 10.06 29.50
N ASN A 47 -14.80 9.21 29.34
CA ASN A 47 -15.45 8.98 28.05
C ASN A 47 -16.19 10.22 27.54
N ASN A 48 -16.90 10.95 28.41
CA ASN A 48 -17.58 12.18 28.05
C ASN A 48 -16.60 13.30 27.66
N ASN A 49 -15.47 13.41 28.37
CA ASN A 49 -14.43 14.39 28.04
C ASN A 49 -13.75 14.06 26.69
N GLY A 50 -13.52 12.78 26.39
CA GLY A 50 -13.03 12.34 25.08
C GLY A 50 -13.99 12.67 23.93
N GLN A 51 -15.28 12.38 24.10
CA GLN A 51 -16.31 12.73 23.10
C GLN A 51 -16.46 14.24 22.89
N GLN A 52 -16.33 15.05 23.96
CA GLN A 52 -16.36 16.51 23.84
C GLN A 52 -15.09 17.09 23.20
N GLN A 53 -13.92 16.45 23.39
CA GLN A 53 -12.69 16.82 22.71
C GLN A 53 -12.79 16.54 21.20
N GLU A 54 -13.30 15.36 20.82
CA GLU A 54 -13.52 14.99 19.41
C GLU A 54 -14.52 15.93 18.72
N GLN A 55 -15.62 16.29 19.38
CA GLN A 55 -16.61 17.23 18.83
C GLN A 55 -16.03 18.65 18.67
N LYS A 56 -15.23 19.14 19.63
CA LYS A 56 -14.55 20.44 19.54
C LYS A 56 -13.47 20.45 18.46
N GLU A 57 -12.75 19.34 18.26
CA GLU A 57 -11.77 19.21 17.17
C GLU A 57 -12.45 19.19 15.79
N MET A 58 -13.61 18.54 15.68
CA MET A 58 -14.43 18.55 14.45
C MET A 58 -14.99 19.94 14.12
N GLU A 59 -15.46 20.70 15.12
CA GLU A 59 -15.93 22.08 14.91
C GLU A 59 -14.81 23.06 14.55
N ASN A 60 -13.61 22.89 15.11
CA ASN A 60 -12.46 23.73 14.78
C ASN A 60 -11.95 23.51 13.35
N LEU A 61 -12.14 22.31 12.78
CA LEU A 61 -11.77 22.01 11.40
C LEU A 61 -12.71 22.61 10.35
N ALA A 62 -13.97 22.87 10.73
CA ALA A 62 -14.98 23.45 9.85
C ALA A 62 -14.81 24.96 9.60
N ASN A 63 -14.09 25.66 10.49
CA ASN A 63 -14.04 27.13 10.53
C ASN A 63 -12.76 27.76 9.94
N ASN A 64 -11.83 26.99 9.38
CA ASN A 64 -10.61 27.54 8.81
C ASN A 64 -10.77 27.90 7.32
N PRO A 65 -10.49 29.15 6.90
CA PRO A 65 -10.55 29.57 5.50
C PRO A 65 -9.54 28.79 4.64
N ILE A 66 -10.03 28.32 3.49
CA ILE A 66 -9.35 27.43 2.55
C ILE A 66 -8.09 28.10 1.97
N THR A 67 -6.91 27.71 2.47
CA THR A 67 -5.65 27.75 1.71
C THR A 67 -5.67 26.68 0.61
N PRO A 68 -4.86 26.79 -0.46
CA PRO A 68 -4.97 25.94 -1.64
C PRO A 68 -4.96 24.47 -1.26
N LYS A 69 -6.06 23.78 -1.58
CA LYS A 69 -6.36 22.40 -1.21
C LYS A 69 -5.14 21.49 -1.43
N GLU A 70 -4.43 21.16 -0.36
CA GLU A 70 -3.63 19.93 -0.35
C GLU A 70 -4.60 18.80 -0.69
N LYS A 71 -4.32 18.05 -1.77
CA LYS A 71 -5.03 16.82 -2.08
C LYS A 71 -4.94 15.95 -0.82
N LYS A 72 -6.03 15.80 -0.08
CA LYS A 72 -6.13 14.79 0.96
C LYS A 72 -6.09 13.44 0.25
N GLU A 73 -4.91 12.83 0.21
CA GLU A 73 -4.72 11.47 -0.28
C GLU A 73 -5.04 10.49 0.85
N GLY A 74 -5.83 9.44 0.54
CA GLY A 74 -6.34 8.46 1.52
C GLY A 74 -7.85 8.55 1.71
N SER A 75 -8.45 7.56 2.37
CA SER A 75 -9.86 7.59 2.74
C SER A 75 -10.13 8.60 3.86
N ILE A 76 -11.40 9.02 3.98
CA ILE A 76 -11.85 9.95 5.03
C ILE A 76 -11.54 9.42 6.44
N TRP A 77 -11.45 8.10 6.60
CA TRP A 77 -11.19 7.44 7.88
C TRP A 77 -9.70 7.30 8.20
N ASN A 78 -8.81 7.50 7.23
CA ASN A 78 -7.36 7.39 7.42
C ASN A 78 -6.73 8.75 7.79
N VAL A 79 -7.17 9.30 8.91
CA VAL A 79 -6.64 10.56 9.42
C VAL A 79 -5.12 10.41 9.61
N ASN A 80 -4.36 11.34 9.03
CA ASN A 80 -2.90 11.38 9.07
C ASN A 80 -2.15 10.20 8.40
N ASN A 81 -2.81 9.33 7.62
CA ASN A 81 -2.19 8.16 6.97
C ASN A 81 -1.52 7.18 7.96
N TYR A 82 -2.14 6.98 9.14
CA TYR A 82 -1.67 6.02 10.15
C TYR A 82 -2.18 4.59 9.89
N HIS A 83 -3.29 4.44 9.18
CA HIS A 83 -3.80 3.15 8.75
C HIS A 83 -3.23 2.80 7.37
N TRP A 84 -2.87 1.52 7.20
CA TRP A 84 -2.47 1.02 5.91
C TRP A 84 -3.66 1.04 4.97
N GLU A 85 -3.54 1.80 3.89
CA GLU A 85 -4.50 1.78 2.79
C GLU A 85 -3.75 1.49 1.49
N GLU A 86 -4.24 0.48 0.80
CA GLU A 86 -3.68 0.03 -0.47
C GLU A 86 -4.71 0.20 -1.57
N LYS A 87 -4.28 0.84 -2.64
CA LYS A 87 -5.01 0.98 -3.87
C LYS A 87 -4.47 -0.01 -4.89
N CYS A 88 -5.29 -0.98 -5.27
CA CYS A 88 -4.98 -1.86 -6.38
C CYS A 88 -5.00 -1.06 -7.69
N LEU A 89 -3.87 -1.06 -8.41
CA LEU A 89 -3.68 -0.41 -9.71
C LEU A 89 -3.59 -1.43 -10.85
N THR A 90 -3.57 -2.74 -10.56
CA THR A 90 -3.36 -3.81 -11.55
C THR A 90 -4.24 -3.69 -12.79
N ARG A 91 -5.56 -3.48 -12.63
CA ARG A 91 -6.45 -3.35 -13.78
C ARG A 91 -6.10 -2.13 -14.64
N TRP A 92 -5.90 -0.99 -13.99
CA TRP A 92 -5.55 0.25 -14.69
C TRP A 92 -4.20 0.13 -15.40
N ALA A 93 -3.20 -0.47 -14.75
CA ALA A 93 -1.86 -0.68 -15.29
C ALA A 93 -1.90 -1.53 -16.56
N LYS A 94 -2.64 -2.65 -16.54
CA LYS A 94 -2.79 -3.55 -17.69
C LYS A 94 -3.48 -2.87 -18.87
N GLU A 95 -4.58 -2.17 -18.62
CA GLU A 95 -5.34 -1.46 -19.66
C GLU A 95 -4.52 -0.31 -20.26
N GLU A 96 -3.89 0.51 -19.42
CA GLU A 96 -3.11 1.67 -19.84
C GLU A 96 -1.90 1.26 -20.69
N LEU A 97 -1.13 0.26 -20.23
CA LEU A 97 0.06 -0.19 -20.94
C LEU A 97 -0.29 -0.88 -22.25
N LYS A 98 -1.34 -1.72 -22.26
CA LYS A 98 -1.89 -2.30 -23.50
C LYS A 98 -2.27 -1.20 -24.50
N ASN A 99 -3.10 -0.24 -24.07
CA ASN A 99 -3.56 0.84 -24.94
C ASN A 99 -2.39 1.70 -25.44
N THR A 100 -1.38 1.94 -24.60
CA THR A 100 -0.20 2.71 -24.98
C THR A 100 0.59 2.01 -26.09
N LEU A 101 0.81 0.70 -25.97
CA LEU A 101 1.57 -0.08 -26.95
C LEU A 101 0.84 -0.25 -28.28
N GLU A 102 -0.46 -0.59 -28.26
CA GLU A 102 -1.22 -0.84 -29.49
C GLU A 102 -1.45 0.43 -30.33
N ASN A 103 -1.47 1.60 -29.68
CA ASN A 103 -1.57 2.91 -30.36
C ASN A 103 -0.23 3.49 -30.78
N LEU A 104 0.89 2.87 -30.37
CA LEU A 104 2.21 3.37 -30.66
C LEU A 104 2.62 3.06 -32.10
N LYS A 105 3.18 4.07 -32.76
CA LYS A 105 3.85 3.92 -34.05
C LYS A 105 5.29 4.34 -33.89
N ILE A 106 6.21 3.40 -34.08
CA ILE A 106 7.63 3.64 -33.96
C ILE A 106 8.22 3.73 -35.37
N GLU A 107 8.86 4.85 -35.67
CA GLU A 107 9.75 4.97 -36.82
C GLU A 107 11.18 4.71 -36.36
N LEU A 108 11.85 3.74 -36.97
CA LEU A 108 13.25 3.37 -36.75
C LEU A 108 14.10 3.89 -37.92
N SER A 109 15.42 3.67 -37.84
CA SER A 109 16.31 3.91 -38.99
C SER A 109 15.86 3.15 -40.25
N ASP A 110 16.37 3.57 -41.41
CA ASP A 110 16.09 2.96 -42.71
C ASP A 110 14.61 2.94 -43.11
N LYS A 111 13.81 3.91 -42.64
CA LYS A 111 12.36 4.01 -42.92
C LYS A 111 11.61 2.74 -42.52
N ILE A 112 12.02 2.13 -41.42
CA ILE A 112 11.33 0.98 -40.83
C ILE A 112 10.26 1.50 -39.87
N PHE A 113 9.01 1.13 -40.13
CA PHE A 113 7.87 1.46 -39.28
C PHE A 113 7.43 0.22 -38.52
N LEU A 114 7.44 0.27 -37.19
CA LEU A 114 7.05 -0.81 -36.31
C LEU A 114 5.76 -0.45 -35.55
N GLN A 115 4.86 -1.42 -35.49
CA GLN A 115 3.63 -1.35 -34.70
C GLN A 115 3.47 -2.62 -33.86
N PHE A 116 3.01 -2.44 -32.62
CA PHE A 116 2.64 -3.53 -31.72
C PHE A 116 1.14 -3.84 -31.82
N PHE A 117 0.80 -5.11 -31.63
CA PHE A 117 -0.58 -5.58 -31.58
C PHE A 117 -0.67 -6.84 -30.70
N CYS A 118 -1.90 -7.21 -30.34
CA CYS A 118 -2.17 -8.34 -29.43
C CYS A 118 -1.39 -8.22 -28.12
N SER A 119 -1.27 -7.00 -27.57
CA SER A 119 -0.46 -6.78 -26.37
C SER A 119 -1.18 -7.34 -25.14
N HIS A 120 -0.47 -8.19 -24.39
CA HIS A 120 -0.91 -8.80 -23.16
C HIS A 120 0.01 -8.39 -22.01
N VAL A 121 -0.59 -7.96 -20.89
CA VAL A 121 0.14 -7.50 -19.70
C VAL A 121 -0.26 -8.37 -18.52
N GLU A 122 0.73 -9.03 -17.94
CA GLU A 122 0.62 -9.89 -16.76
C GLU A 122 1.22 -9.21 -15.54
N GLY A 123 0.90 -9.73 -14.35
CA GLY A 123 1.42 -9.24 -13.08
C GLY A 123 0.47 -8.34 -12.29
N GLU A 124 1.05 -7.59 -11.36
CA GLU A 124 0.34 -6.80 -10.35
C GLU A 124 0.97 -5.41 -10.14
N ALA A 125 0.14 -4.46 -9.73
CA ALA A 125 0.56 -3.14 -9.35
C ALA A 125 -0.35 -2.61 -8.23
N SER A 126 0.25 -2.04 -7.20
CA SER A 126 -0.47 -1.38 -6.14
C SER A 126 0.26 -0.14 -5.64
N SER A 127 -0.51 0.77 -5.05
CA SER A 127 0.04 1.92 -4.38
C SER A 127 -0.52 2.06 -2.98
N SER A 128 0.36 2.34 -2.03
CA SER A 128 0.00 2.61 -0.64
C SER A 128 0.63 3.91 -0.17
N ILE A 129 0.05 4.49 0.88
CA ILE A 129 0.59 5.69 1.50
C ILE A 129 0.98 5.34 2.93
N ARG A 130 2.24 5.60 3.28
CA ARG A 130 2.76 5.37 4.63
C ARG A 130 3.60 6.54 5.07
N LYS A 131 3.29 7.12 6.23
CA LYS A 131 4.02 8.29 6.79
C LYS A 131 4.15 9.43 5.77
N LYS A 132 3.06 9.73 5.05
CA LYS A 132 3.01 10.74 3.97
C LYS A 132 3.94 10.47 2.77
N LYS A 133 4.45 9.24 2.62
CA LYS A 133 5.20 8.80 1.44
C LYS A 133 4.37 7.79 0.67
N LYS A 134 4.23 8.04 -0.63
CA LYS A 134 3.62 7.08 -1.56
C LYS A 134 4.62 5.99 -1.88
N ILE A 135 4.21 4.76 -1.65
CA ILE A 135 4.93 3.54 -2.03
C ILE A 135 4.20 2.99 -3.24
N LEU A 136 4.94 2.74 -4.32
CA LEU A 136 4.45 2.13 -5.53
C LEU A 136 5.17 0.80 -5.70
N ILE A 137 4.42 -0.29 -5.69
CA ILE A 137 4.94 -1.65 -5.89
C ILE A 137 4.32 -2.17 -7.17
N TYR A 138 5.15 -2.72 -8.04
CA TYR A 138 4.70 -3.33 -9.27
C TYR A 138 5.65 -4.46 -9.66
N ASP A 139 5.07 -5.50 -10.25
CA ASP A 139 5.77 -6.56 -10.96
C ASP A 139 4.93 -6.86 -12.20
N LEU A 140 5.42 -6.43 -13.36
CA LEU A 140 4.71 -6.50 -14.62
C LEU A 140 5.55 -7.22 -15.68
N LYS A 141 4.84 -7.91 -16.57
CA LYS A 141 5.41 -8.53 -17.75
C LYS A 141 4.56 -8.19 -18.97
N ILE A 142 5.22 -7.87 -20.08
CA ILE A 142 4.58 -7.52 -21.35
C ILE A 142 4.90 -8.62 -22.35
N ASN A 143 3.87 -9.14 -23.01
CA ASN A 143 4.03 -9.95 -24.22
C ASN A 143 3.26 -9.24 -25.34
N SER A 144 3.89 -9.02 -26.49
CA SER A 144 3.23 -8.39 -27.63
C SER A 144 3.72 -8.97 -28.94
N GLU A 145 2.83 -9.02 -29.92
CA GLU A 145 3.23 -9.24 -31.31
C GLU A 145 3.60 -7.90 -31.93
N TRP A 146 4.51 -7.93 -32.91
CA TRP A 146 4.93 -6.74 -33.64
C TRP A 146 5.02 -7.02 -35.13
N LYS A 147 4.76 -5.97 -35.91
CA LYS A 147 4.91 -5.96 -37.37
C LYS A 147 5.73 -4.74 -37.74
N ALA A 148 6.77 -4.98 -38.54
CA ALA A 148 7.65 -3.95 -39.03
C ALA A 148 7.61 -3.92 -40.56
N ILE A 149 7.59 -2.72 -41.15
CA ILE A 149 7.53 -2.49 -42.59
C ILE A 149 8.68 -1.58 -42.97
N LYS A 150 9.55 -2.03 -43.88
CA LYS A 150 10.58 -1.18 -44.50
C LYS A 150 10.02 -0.57 -45.78
N LYS A 151 10.12 0.76 -45.89
CA LYS A 151 9.69 1.48 -47.11
C LYS A 151 10.88 1.96 -47.92
N ASN A 152 10.78 1.82 -49.25
CA ASN A 152 11.78 2.35 -50.16
C ASN A 152 11.61 3.88 -50.38
N LYS A 153 12.46 4.49 -51.21
CA LYS A 153 12.43 5.93 -51.55
C LYS A 153 11.08 6.37 -52.14
N ASN A 154 10.38 5.48 -52.83
CA ASN A 154 9.07 5.72 -53.43
C ASN A 154 7.89 5.42 -52.47
N GLU A 155 8.15 5.26 -51.17
CA GLU A 155 7.17 4.92 -50.11
C GLU A 155 6.44 3.57 -50.27
N GLN A 156 6.86 2.75 -51.24
CA GLN A 156 6.39 1.39 -51.42
C GLN A 156 7.00 0.46 -50.36
N ILE A 157 6.20 -0.53 -49.95
CA ILE A 157 6.63 -1.58 -49.02
C ILE A 157 7.68 -2.44 -49.72
N GLU A 158 8.90 -2.42 -49.19
CA GLU A 158 10.02 -3.22 -49.68
C GLU A 158 10.06 -4.56 -48.96
N MET A 159 9.93 -4.54 -47.63
CA MET A 159 10.01 -5.71 -46.78
C MET A 159 9.04 -5.61 -45.60
N GLU A 160 8.54 -6.76 -45.15
CA GLU A 160 7.69 -6.91 -43.97
C GLU A 160 8.25 -7.99 -43.05
N ALA A 161 8.50 -7.63 -41.78
CA ALA A 161 8.93 -8.54 -40.74
C ALA A 161 7.87 -8.61 -39.63
N LYS A 162 7.76 -9.79 -39.01
CA LYS A 162 6.87 -10.03 -37.87
C LYS A 162 7.61 -10.81 -36.80
N GLY A 163 7.08 -10.71 -35.59
CA GLY A 163 7.53 -11.54 -34.49
C GLY A 163 6.89 -11.16 -33.17
N HIS A 164 7.52 -11.63 -32.10
CA HIS A 164 7.05 -11.46 -30.72
C HIS A 164 8.10 -10.71 -29.90
N LEU A 165 7.62 -9.86 -29.01
CA LEU A 165 8.41 -9.13 -28.02
C LEU A 165 7.91 -9.48 -26.62
N CYS A 166 8.82 -9.97 -25.79
CA CYS A 166 8.57 -10.16 -24.37
C CYS A 166 9.46 -9.21 -23.57
N VAL A 167 8.85 -8.37 -22.74
CA VAL A 167 9.53 -7.53 -21.76
C VAL A 167 9.28 -8.12 -20.39
N ASN A 168 10.34 -8.67 -19.80
CA ASN A 168 10.30 -9.25 -18.47
C ASN A 168 10.91 -8.28 -17.45
N GLU A 169 10.66 -8.57 -16.16
CA GLU A 169 11.35 -7.92 -15.04
C GLU A 169 11.02 -6.42 -14.91
N ILE A 170 9.79 -6.00 -15.24
CA ILE A 170 9.34 -4.62 -14.92
C ILE A 170 8.93 -4.60 -13.45
N ILE A 171 9.90 -4.44 -12.56
CA ILE A 171 9.70 -4.46 -11.11
C ILE A 171 10.09 -3.12 -10.45
N SER A 172 9.52 -2.85 -9.27
CA SER A 172 9.79 -1.63 -8.49
C SER A 172 11.19 -1.55 -7.89
N ASP A 173 11.91 -2.67 -7.84
CA ASP A 173 13.15 -2.80 -7.07
C ASP A 173 14.39 -2.30 -7.81
N PHE A 174 14.27 -1.98 -9.10
CA PHE A 174 15.39 -1.48 -9.90
C PHE A 174 15.62 0.02 -9.71
N ILE A 175 16.85 0.33 -9.27
CA ILE A 175 17.40 1.68 -9.13
C ILE A 175 17.38 2.38 -10.50
N VAL A 176 17.14 3.69 -10.46
CA VAL A 176 16.73 4.58 -11.57
C VAL A 176 17.75 4.68 -12.74
N ASP A 177 18.89 4.00 -12.71
CA ASP A 177 20.04 4.30 -13.58
C ASP A 177 20.76 3.07 -14.19
N ASP A 178 20.07 1.94 -14.32
CA ASP A 178 20.62 0.79 -15.06
C ASP A 178 20.19 0.83 -16.53
N GLU A 179 21.15 0.90 -17.46
CA GLU A 179 20.89 0.82 -18.90
C GLU A 179 20.18 -0.49 -19.29
N ASN A 180 20.31 -1.55 -18.47
CA ASN A 180 19.69 -2.86 -18.65
C ASN A 180 18.50 -3.11 -17.70
N LYS A 181 17.83 -2.04 -17.25
CA LYS A 181 16.68 -2.09 -16.34
C LYS A 181 15.57 -3.07 -16.76
N TYR A 182 15.33 -3.23 -18.06
CA TYR A 182 14.32 -4.15 -18.59
C TYR A 182 14.94 -5.20 -19.48
N LYS A 183 14.48 -6.44 -19.34
CA LYS A 183 14.97 -7.57 -20.13
C LYS A 183 14.06 -7.83 -21.33
N TYR A 184 14.61 -7.56 -22.51
CA TYR A 184 13.92 -7.75 -23.79
C TYR A 184 14.28 -9.11 -24.40
N THR A 185 13.25 -9.89 -24.79
CA THR A 185 13.40 -11.11 -25.57
C THR A 185 12.62 -10.94 -26.87
N PHE A 186 13.32 -11.04 -28.00
CA PHE A 186 12.72 -10.94 -29.33
C PHE A 186 12.71 -12.31 -30.00
N THR A 187 11.55 -12.68 -30.55
CA THR A 187 11.39 -13.81 -31.44
C THR A 187 11.01 -13.27 -32.82
N PHE A 188 11.73 -13.70 -33.85
CA PHE A 188 11.50 -13.28 -35.23
C PHE A 188 10.91 -14.46 -35.99
N ASP A 189 9.77 -14.24 -36.65
CA ASP A 189 9.14 -15.26 -37.49
C ASP A 189 9.94 -15.44 -38.80
N ASN A 190 10.48 -14.33 -39.32
CA ASN A 190 11.26 -14.29 -40.55
C ASN A 190 12.77 -14.27 -40.24
N ASN A 191 13.39 -15.45 -40.21
CA ASN A 191 14.83 -15.65 -39.93
C ASN A 191 15.71 -15.83 -41.18
N SER A 192 15.22 -15.46 -42.37
CA SER A 192 16.01 -15.57 -43.60
C SER A 192 17.06 -14.46 -43.70
N SER A 193 18.10 -14.67 -44.53
CA SER A 193 19.26 -13.77 -44.64
C SER A 193 18.87 -12.34 -45.03
N GLU A 194 17.77 -12.17 -45.76
CA GLU A 194 17.27 -10.86 -46.23
C GLU A 194 16.81 -9.95 -45.08
N TYR A 195 16.36 -10.53 -43.97
CA TYR A 195 15.87 -9.77 -42.81
C TYR A 195 16.96 -9.44 -41.79
N THR A 196 18.20 -9.88 -42.00
CA THR A 196 19.28 -9.74 -41.00
C THR A 196 19.49 -8.29 -40.59
N ASP A 197 19.58 -7.38 -41.56
CA ASP A 197 19.80 -5.95 -41.32
C ASP A 197 18.60 -5.32 -40.59
N MET A 198 17.39 -5.65 -41.02
CA MET A 198 16.15 -5.15 -40.40
C MET A 198 16.00 -5.65 -38.96
N ASN A 199 16.27 -6.94 -38.73
CA ASN A 199 16.20 -7.56 -37.41
C ASN A 199 17.29 -6.99 -36.48
N PHE A 200 18.46 -6.63 -37.02
CA PHE A 200 19.51 -5.96 -36.28
C PHE A 200 19.07 -4.57 -35.81
N VAL A 201 18.50 -3.74 -36.71
CA VAL A 201 17.97 -2.41 -36.38
C VAL A 201 16.86 -2.49 -35.32
N ILE A 202 15.94 -3.45 -35.45
CA ILE A 202 14.86 -3.67 -34.48
C ILE A 202 15.45 -4.01 -33.10
N LYS A 203 16.42 -4.92 -33.02
CA LYS A 203 17.04 -5.32 -31.75
C LYS A 203 17.82 -4.20 -31.08
N SER A 204 18.44 -3.30 -31.84
CA SER A 204 19.27 -2.23 -31.29
C SER A 204 18.47 -1.01 -30.86
N GLU A 205 17.46 -0.59 -31.64
CA GLU A 205 16.76 0.67 -31.39
C GLU A 205 15.51 0.53 -30.52
N ILE A 206 14.79 -0.60 -30.59
CA ILE A 206 13.53 -0.77 -29.86
C ILE A 206 13.71 -0.72 -28.34
N PRO A 207 14.72 -1.36 -27.72
CA PRO A 207 14.91 -1.30 -26.27
C PRO A 207 14.98 0.13 -25.74
N SER A 208 15.75 1.01 -26.40
CA SER A 208 15.89 2.42 -25.99
C SER A 208 14.55 3.17 -26.03
N LYS A 209 13.77 2.99 -27.09
CA LYS A 209 12.43 3.60 -27.20
C LYS A 209 11.46 3.05 -26.18
N MET A 210 11.46 1.73 -25.97
CA MET A 210 10.61 1.05 -25.00
C MET A 210 10.93 1.48 -23.56
N ASN A 211 12.20 1.67 -23.22
CA ASN A 211 12.60 2.18 -21.90
C ASN A 211 11.90 3.51 -21.61
N SER A 212 11.97 4.47 -22.53
CA SER A 212 11.32 5.77 -22.39
C SER A 212 9.80 5.67 -22.21
N ILE A 213 9.15 4.77 -22.94
CA ILE A 213 7.70 4.55 -22.85
C ILE A 213 7.30 3.94 -21.50
N ILE A 214 8.04 2.92 -21.05
CA ILE A 214 7.76 2.26 -19.77
C ILE A 214 8.03 3.24 -18.62
N ASP A 215 9.08 4.06 -18.69
CA ASP A 215 9.38 5.07 -17.66
C ASP A 215 8.32 6.18 -17.61
N ALA A 216 7.81 6.62 -18.77
CA ALA A 216 6.69 7.54 -18.84
C ALA A 216 5.41 6.92 -18.23
N PHE A 217 5.16 5.64 -18.49
CA PHE A 217 4.06 4.88 -17.90
C PHE A 217 4.19 4.77 -16.38
N ILE A 218 5.37 4.42 -15.86
CA ILE A 218 5.64 4.35 -14.41
C ILE A 218 5.44 5.73 -13.77
N SER A 219 5.86 6.81 -14.44
CA SER A 219 5.63 8.18 -13.99
C SER A 219 4.13 8.48 -13.90
N LYS A 220 3.34 8.10 -14.92
CA LYS A 220 1.87 8.22 -14.91
C LYS A 220 1.22 7.39 -13.79
N MET A 221 1.75 6.20 -13.50
CA MET A 221 1.27 5.34 -12.42
C MET A 221 1.53 5.96 -11.04
N ARG A 222 2.66 6.64 -10.88
CA ARG A 222 3.00 7.36 -9.64
C ARG A 222 1.98 8.45 -9.30
N ASP A 223 1.25 8.99 -10.27
CA ASP A 223 0.23 10.02 -10.05
C ASP A 223 -1.19 9.46 -9.79
N LYS A 224 -1.39 8.14 -9.89
CA LYS A 224 -2.69 7.48 -9.73
C LYS A 224 -3.06 7.16 -8.30
#